data_AF-A0A1V4H5Z2-F1
#
_entry.id   AF-A0A1V4H5Z2-F1
#
_cell.length_a   1.000
_cell.length_b   1.000
_cell.length_c   1.000
_cell.angle_alpha   90.00
_cell.angle_beta   90.00
_cell.angle_gamma   90.00
#
_symmetry.space_group_name_H-M   'P 1'
#
loop_
_entity.id
_entity.type
_entity.pdbx_description
1 polymer ?
#
loop_
_entity_poly.entity_id
_entity_poly.type
_entity_poly.pdbx_seq_one_letter_code
_entity_poly.pdbx_strand_id
1 'polypeptide(L)'
;MAQIRFPQDFHWGAATAAYQIEGASKDDGRGPSIWDTFSHTPGKVKNGDNGDIACDSYYRYKEDVALMKDLGITMYRFSIAWPRIFPSGTGEINLKGLEYYSNLVDELLAAGIEPVCTLYHWDLPQTLEDRGGWANRDTIGAFVAYSEVIFREFAGRIKYWITINEPWCISFLSNYMGIHAPGNRDLQLAVTISHHLLIAHGRAVKRFRELGISGQIGIAPNMTWLEPYSNRKEDADACRRGIAFFLEWFMDPVLLGKYPQFMLDWFASKGVSLEIKEGDMKDIHYPIDYVGINYYTGNVGRYKQDEGLFDYEDVDTGYAKTDLDWFIYPDGFYNVLCYITQKYGNIPLLITENGACYNDEVEEGHVTDNRRIQYLKQHLIQLNRCLESGVNLIGYLTWSLLDNFEWAEGYGKRFGLIHVDFQTLTRTRKNSFFWYKEVIRKGGFDL
;
A
#
# COMPACT_ATOMS: atom_id res chain seq x y z
N MET A 1 11.99 -25.06 23.07
CA MET A 1 11.91 -24.25 21.85
C MET A 1 10.90 -23.16 22.11
N ALA A 2 11.25 -21.89 21.82
CA ALA A 2 10.31 -20.79 21.98
C ALA A 2 9.24 -20.87 20.89
N GLN A 3 8.00 -20.48 21.20
CA GLN A 3 6.87 -20.54 20.27
C GLN A 3 6.31 -19.14 20.04
N ILE A 4 6.15 -18.76 18.78
CA ILE A 4 5.42 -17.55 18.37
C ILE A 4 3.98 -17.96 18.09
N ARG A 5 3.02 -17.29 18.73
CA ARG A 5 1.58 -17.57 18.58
C ARG A 5 0.81 -16.27 18.44
N PHE A 6 -0.20 -16.28 17.59
CA PHE A 6 -1.09 -15.15 17.36
C PHE A 6 -2.49 -15.44 17.96
N PRO A 7 -3.28 -14.40 18.28
CA PRO A 7 -4.66 -14.56 18.71
C PRO A 7 -5.46 -15.44 17.75
N GLN A 8 -6.46 -16.16 18.28
CA GLN A 8 -7.26 -17.09 17.49
C GLN A 8 -8.07 -16.38 16.39
N ASP A 9 -8.45 -15.12 16.63
CA ASP A 9 -9.16 -14.23 15.73
C ASP A 9 -8.23 -13.37 14.85
N PHE A 10 -6.92 -13.61 14.89
CA PHE A 10 -5.96 -12.90 14.06
C PHE A 10 -6.13 -13.27 12.59
N HIS A 11 -6.36 -12.27 11.74
CA HIS A 11 -6.54 -12.50 10.31
C HIS A 11 -5.21 -12.67 9.59
N TRP A 12 -5.14 -13.71 8.77
CA TRP A 12 -4.01 -13.96 7.87
C TRP A 12 -4.44 -13.74 6.43
N GLY A 13 -3.59 -13.07 5.66
CA GLY A 13 -3.88 -12.77 4.27
C GLY A 13 -2.69 -12.45 3.40
N ALA A 14 -2.99 -12.05 2.17
CA ALA A 14 -2.06 -11.56 1.18
C ALA A 14 -2.68 -10.38 0.43
N ALA A 15 -1.84 -9.55 -0.21
CA ALA A 15 -2.27 -8.35 -0.91
C ALA A 15 -1.72 -8.29 -2.35
N THR A 16 -2.47 -7.65 -3.24
CA THR A 16 -2.08 -7.26 -4.61
C THR A 16 -2.69 -5.90 -4.99
N ALA A 17 -2.31 -5.36 -6.16
CA ALA A 17 -2.89 -4.16 -6.74
C ALA A 17 -3.30 -4.39 -8.21
N ALA A 18 -4.38 -3.74 -8.64
CA ALA A 18 -5.02 -3.94 -9.93
C ALA A 18 -4.03 -3.84 -11.11
N TYR A 19 -3.37 -2.69 -11.29
CA TYR A 19 -2.43 -2.49 -12.38
C TYR A 19 -1.23 -3.45 -12.36
N GLN A 20 -0.88 -3.97 -11.17
CA GLN A 20 0.27 -4.85 -11.01
C GLN A 20 -0.01 -6.30 -11.43
N ILE A 21 -1.27 -6.76 -11.36
CA ILE A 21 -1.61 -8.17 -11.58
C ILE A 21 -2.68 -8.43 -12.65
N GLU A 22 -3.55 -7.47 -12.94
CA GLU A 22 -4.76 -7.73 -13.74
C GLU A 22 -4.45 -7.98 -15.21
N GLY A 23 -3.64 -7.12 -15.83
CA GLY A 23 -3.50 -7.09 -17.29
C GLY A 23 -4.76 -6.57 -17.97
N ALA A 24 -5.05 -7.08 -19.17
CA ALA A 24 -6.26 -6.76 -19.93
C ALA A 24 -6.50 -5.24 -20.02
N SER A 25 -5.43 -4.47 -20.28
CA SER A 25 -5.41 -3.00 -20.09
C SER A 25 -6.35 -2.25 -21.03
N LYS A 26 -6.76 -2.87 -22.14
CA LYS A 26 -7.63 -2.29 -23.19
C LYS A 26 -8.95 -3.04 -23.37
N ASP A 27 -9.20 -4.05 -22.55
CA ASP A 27 -10.36 -4.92 -22.71
C ASP A 27 -11.58 -4.38 -21.97
N ASP A 28 -12.75 -4.79 -22.44
CA ASP A 28 -14.04 -4.54 -21.79
C ASP A 28 -14.30 -3.08 -21.41
N GLY A 29 -13.83 -2.15 -22.25
CA GLY A 29 -14.08 -0.71 -22.12
C GLY A 29 -13.25 0.01 -21.06
N ARG A 30 -12.20 -0.62 -20.51
CA ARG A 30 -11.25 0.04 -19.60
C ARG A 30 -10.61 1.27 -20.27
N GLY A 31 -10.61 2.40 -19.57
CA GLY A 31 -9.85 3.60 -19.96
C GLY A 31 -8.37 3.52 -19.57
N PRO A 32 -7.49 4.34 -20.15
CA PRO A 32 -6.10 4.43 -19.72
C PRO A 32 -5.98 5.07 -18.33
N SER A 33 -5.10 4.55 -17.49
CA SER A 33 -4.62 5.19 -16.26
C SER A 33 -3.33 5.98 -16.51
N ILE A 34 -2.91 6.78 -15.52
CA ILE A 34 -1.58 7.40 -15.52
C ILE A 34 -0.44 6.38 -15.58
N TRP A 35 -0.64 5.16 -15.08
CA TRP A 35 0.37 4.10 -15.15
C TRP A 35 0.45 3.45 -16.53
N ASP A 36 -0.67 3.37 -17.27
CA ASP A 36 -0.64 2.99 -18.68
C ASP A 36 0.22 3.99 -19.45
N THR A 37 -0.06 5.29 -19.33
CA THR A 37 0.72 6.35 -19.99
C THR A 37 2.19 6.32 -19.57
N PHE A 38 2.48 6.19 -18.27
CA PHE A 38 3.84 6.22 -17.75
C PHE A 38 4.66 5.01 -18.22
N SER A 39 4.12 3.79 -18.12
CA SER A 39 4.82 2.58 -18.53
C SER A 39 5.03 2.46 -20.05
N HIS A 40 4.16 3.06 -20.85
CA HIS A 40 4.36 3.18 -22.30
C HIS A 40 5.32 4.31 -22.70
N THR A 41 5.78 5.14 -21.76
CA THR A 41 6.74 6.21 -22.03
C THR A 41 8.17 5.66 -21.96
N PRO A 42 8.98 5.74 -23.05
CA PRO A 42 10.34 5.21 -23.05
C PRO A 42 11.20 5.76 -21.91
N GLY A 43 11.89 4.87 -21.21
CA GLY A 43 12.82 5.21 -20.12
C GLY A 43 12.18 5.50 -18.76
N LYS A 44 10.84 5.42 -18.65
CA LYS A 44 10.14 5.58 -17.36
C LYS A 44 10.06 4.29 -16.54
N VAL A 45 10.02 3.14 -17.21
CA VAL A 45 10.04 1.82 -16.57
C VAL A 45 11.22 1.02 -17.11
N LYS A 46 11.87 0.27 -16.22
CA LYS A 46 12.97 -0.62 -16.56
C LYS A 46 12.58 -1.59 -17.67
N ASN A 47 13.49 -1.83 -18.61
CA ASN A 47 13.29 -2.66 -19.81
C ASN A 47 12.13 -2.23 -20.75
N GLY A 48 11.42 -1.14 -20.45
CA GLY A 48 10.17 -0.80 -21.15
C GLY A 48 9.00 -1.73 -20.77
N ASP A 49 9.08 -2.39 -19.60
CA ASP A 49 8.00 -3.23 -19.09
C ASP A 49 6.75 -2.39 -18.84
N ASN A 50 5.57 -3.02 -18.96
CA ASN A 50 4.27 -2.38 -18.71
C ASN A 50 3.25 -3.38 -18.15
N GLY A 51 2.13 -2.87 -17.65
CA GLY A 51 1.05 -3.64 -17.06
C GLY A 51 -0.01 -4.14 -18.05
N ASP A 52 0.27 -4.19 -19.36
CA ASP A 52 -0.74 -4.60 -20.36
C ASP A 52 -1.25 -6.03 -20.14
N ILE A 53 -0.34 -6.92 -19.74
CA ILE A 53 -0.62 -8.33 -19.45
C ILE A 53 -0.46 -8.64 -17.96
N ALA A 54 0.62 -8.15 -17.32
CA ALA A 54 0.89 -8.41 -15.91
C ALA A 54 0.86 -9.92 -15.57
N CYS A 55 0.05 -10.31 -14.58
CA CYS A 55 -0.16 -11.71 -14.21
C CYS A 55 -1.39 -12.31 -14.90
N ASP A 56 -2.05 -11.55 -15.77
CA ASP A 56 -3.28 -11.94 -16.49
C ASP A 56 -4.44 -12.31 -15.53
N SER A 57 -4.44 -11.72 -14.33
CA SER A 57 -5.40 -12.07 -13.27
C SER A 57 -6.83 -11.66 -13.64
N TYR A 58 -7.01 -10.73 -14.58
CA TYR A 58 -8.34 -10.40 -15.11
C TYR A 58 -9.05 -11.64 -15.66
N TYR A 59 -8.31 -12.50 -16.38
CA TYR A 59 -8.85 -13.75 -16.93
C TYR A 59 -8.63 -14.96 -16.02
N ARG A 60 -7.72 -14.85 -15.05
CA ARG A 60 -7.24 -15.98 -14.23
C ARG A 60 -7.56 -15.89 -12.74
N TYR A 61 -8.37 -14.92 -12.33
CA TYR A 61 -8.69 -14.73 -10.90
C TYR A 61 -9.21 -15.99 -10.21
N LYS A 62 -9.90 -16.90 -10.92
CA LYS A 62 -10.34 -18.19 -10.33
C LYS A 62 -9.17 -19.11 -9.95
N GLU A 63 -8.12 -19.14 -10.77
CA GLU A 63 -6.88 -19.85 -10.47
C GLU A 63 -6.21 -19.21 -9.25
N ASP A 64 -6.15 -17.88 -9.20
CA ASP A 64 -5.57 -17.12 -8.10
C ASP A 64 -6.33 -17.35 -6.78
N VAL A 65 -7.67 -17.30 -6.80
CA VAL A 65 -8.52 -17.58 -5.63
C VAL A 65 -8.39 -19.04 -5.18
N ALA A 66 -8.24 -19.99 -6.10
CA ALA A 66 -7.97 -21.39 -5.74
C ALA A 66 -6.62 -21.54 -5.01
N LEU A 67 -5.58 -20.80 -5.43
CA LEU A 67 -4.29 -20.77 -4.76
C LEU A 67 -4.36 -20.09 -3.39
N MET A 68 -5.14 -19.02 -3.24
CA MET A 68 -5.43 -18.39 -1.95
C MET A 68 -6.12 -19.36 -0.98
N LYS A 69 -7.11 -20.10 -1.46
CA LYS A 69 -7.81 -21.13 -0.69
C LYS A 69 -6.85 -22.26 -0.28
N ASP A 70 -5.97 -22.69 -1.17
CA ASP A 70 -4.93 -23.68 -0.84
C ASP A 70 -3.92 -23.15 0.19
N LEU A 71 -3.56 -21.87 0.12
CA LEU A 71 -2.71 -21.19 1.11
C LEU A 71 -3.38 -21.11 2.49
N GLY A 72 -4.71 -21.10 2.53
CA GLY A 72 -5.50 -21.04 3.77
C GLY A 72 -5.71 -19.62 4.30
N ILE A 73 -5.50 -18.59 3.48
CA ILE A 73 -5.73 -17.20 3.91
C ILE A 73 -7.21 -16.95 4.23
N THR A 74 -7.43 -16.04 5.17
CA THR A 74 -8.77 -15.60 5.61
C THR A 74 -9.18 -14.26 5.03
N MET A 75 -8.20 -13.45 4.61
CA MET A 75 -8.41 -12.14 3.99
C MET A 75 -7.59 -12.02 2.71
N TYR A 76 -8.16 -11.37 1.70
CA TYR A 76 -7.41 -10.99 0.50
C TYR A 76 -7.62 -9.51 0.20
N ARG A 77 -6.52 -8.76 0.18
CA ARG A 77 -6.53 -7.35 -0.18
C ARG A 77 -6.24 -7.19 -1.67
N PHE A 78 -7.13 -6.50 -2.36
CA PHE A 78 -6.97 -6.13 -3.77
C PHE A 78 -7.40 -4.67 -3.95
N SER A 79 -7.07 -4.08 -5.10
CA SER A 79 -7.60 -2.77 -5.47
C SER A 79 -8.56 -2.86 -6.65
N ILE A 80 -9.44 -1.87 -6.75
CA ILE A 80 -10.31 -1.68 -7.92
C ILE A 80 -9.66 -0.63 -8.82
N ALA A 81 -9.46 -0.97 -10.09
CA ALA A 81 -8.98 -0.03 -11.10
C ALA A 81 -10.08 0.98 -11.42
N TRP A 82 -9.92 2.21 -10.94
CA TRP A 82 -10.83 3.31 -11.23
C TRP A 82 -11.16 3.43 -12.74
N PRO A 83 -10.21 3.39 -13.69
CA PRO A 83 -10.53 3.50 -15.11
C PRO A 83 -11.23 2.28 -15.72
N ARG A 84 -11.34 1.15 -15.00
CA ARG A 84 -12.28 0.07 -15.40
C ARG A 84 -13.72 0.42 -15.08
N ILE A 85 -13.96 1.24 -14.06
CA ILE A 85 -15.30 1.61 -13.58
C ILE A 85 -15.78 2.89 -14.26
N PHE A 86 -14.92 3.90 -14.31
CA PHE A 86 -15.14 5.14 -15.04
C PHE A 86 -13.99 5.35 -16.01
N PRO A 87 -14.12 4.95 -17.29
CA PRO A 87 -13.03 5.06 -18.27
C PRO A 87 -12.52 6.49 -18.46
N SER A 88 -13.40 7.49 -18.36
CA SER A 88 -13.06 8.92 -18.35
C SER A 88 -12.87 9.52 -16.95
N GLY A 89 -12.82 8.69 -15.92
CA GLY A 89 -12.72 9.03 -14.50
C GLY A 89 -13.98 9.59 -13.85
N THR A 90 -14.93 10.09 -14.64
CA THR A 90 -16.28 10.46 -14.24
C THR A 90 -17.27 10.06 -15.34
N GLY A 91 -18.57 10.20 -15.09
CA GLY A 91 -19.60 10.13 -16.12
C GLY A 91 -20.23 8.75 -16.24
N GLU A 92 -20.12 8.12 -17.40
CA GLU A 92 -20.75 6.82 -17.65
C GLU A 92 -19.99 5.69 -16.91
N ILE A 93 -20.75 4.84 -16.23
CA ILE A 93 -20.22 3.67 -15.54
C ILE A 93 -20.03 2.56 -16.58
N ASN A 94 -18.83 2.00 -16.64
CA ASN A 94 -18.57 0.79 -17.40
C ASN A 94 -19.00 -0.45 -16.60
N LEU A 95 -20.17 -1.00 -16.95
CA LEU A 95 -20.76 -2.16 -16.27
C LEU A 95 -19.89 -3.42 -16.35
N LYS A 96 -19.06 -3.57 -17.40
CA LYS A 96 -18.15 -4.72 -17.52
C LYS A 96 -17.03 -4.69 -16.48
N GLY A 97 -16.55 -3.49 -16.13
CA GLY A 97 -15.63 -3.32 -15.01
C GLY A 97 -16.23 -3.77 -13.68
N LEU A 98 -17.47 -3.37 -13.40
CA LEU A 98 -18.20 -3.81 -12.20
C LEU A 98 -18.44 -5.32 -12.19
N GLU A 99 -18.81 -5.90 -13.34
CA GLU A 99 -19.04 -7.34 -13.49
C GLU A 99 -17.79 -8.15 -13.12
N TYR A 100 -16.60 -7.74 -13.57
CA TYR A 100 -15.33 -8.40 -13.19
C TYR A 100 -15.13 -8.41 -11.68
N TYR A 101 -15.22 -7.26 -11.01
CA TYR A 101 -15.01 -7.20 -9.56
C TYR A 101 -16.12 -7.89 -8.77
N SER A 102 -17.36 -7.88 -9.26
CA SER A 102 -18.45 -8.67 -8.67
C SER A 102 -18.12 -10.15 -8.71
N ASN A 103 -17.66 -10.65 -9.85
CA ASN A 103 -17.26 -12.06 -9.99
C ASN A 103 -16.07 -12.42 -9.09
N LEU A 104 -15.07 -11.55 -8.98
CA LEU A 104 -13.94 -11.75 -8.07
C LEU A 104 -14.41 -11.80 -6.60
N VAL A 105 -15.23 -10.85 -6.17
CA VAL A 105 -15.77 -10.78 -4.80
C VAL A 105 -16.61 -12.02 -4.49
N ASP A 106 -17.48 -12.44 -5.40
CA ASP A 106 -18.31 -13.63 -5.22
C ASP A 106 -17.46 -14.92 -5.15
N GLU A 107 -16.40 -15.03 -5.95
CA GLU A 107 -15.46 -16.16 -5.91
C GLU A 107 -14.66 -16.19 -4.60
N LEU A 108 -14.21 -15.04 -4.10
CA LEU A 108 -13.53 -14.93 -2.80
C LEU A 108 -14.45 -15.37 -1.65
N LEU A 109 -15.69 -14.86 -1.62
CA LEU A 109 -16.67 -15.22 -0.60
C LEU A 109 -17.03 -16.71 -0.66
N ALA A 110 -17.18 -17.27 -1.87
CA ALA A 110 -17.39 -18.71 -2.07
C ALA A 110 -16.20 -19.56 -1.60
N ALA A 111 -14.98 -19.02 -1.65
CA ALA A 111 -13.79 -19.63 -1.09
C ALA A 111 -13.65 -19.46 0.43
N GLY A 112 -14.52 -18.65 1.07
CA GLY A 112 -14.45 -18.34 2.49
C GLY A 112 -13.41 -17.28 2.84
N ILE A 113 -13.04 -16.44 1.88
CA ILE A 113 -12.02 -15.39 2.01
C ILE A 113 -12.73 -14.03 2.09
N GLU A 114 -12.48 -13.27 3.16
CA GLU A 114 -13.03 -11.94 3.34
C GLU A 114 -12.30 -10.95 2.40
N PRO A 115 -13.02 -10.24 1.50
CA PRO A 115 -12.42 -9.26 0.62
C PRO A 115 -12.05 -7.97 1.39
N VAL A 116 -10.84 -7.48 1.18
CA VAL A 116 -10.35 -6.18 1.68
C VAL A 116 -10.12 -5.27 0.48
N CYS A 117 -10.99 -4.29 0.27
CA CYS A 117 -11.01 -3.49 -0.96
C CYS A 117 -10.26 -2.17 -0.80
N THR A 118 -9.19 -1.98 -1.57
CA THR A 118 -8.54 -0.68 -1.78
C THR A 118 -9.18 0.07 -2.94
N LEU A 119 -9.76 1.25 -2.69
CA LEU A 119 -10.43 2.04 -3.73
C LEU A 119 -9.44 2.68 -4.70
N TYR A 120 -8.33 3.22 -4.19
CA TYR A 120 -7.33 3.89 -5.01
C TYR A 120 -5.93 3.32 -4.77
N HIS A 121 -5.37 2.71 -5.81
CA HIS A 121 -4.01 2.19 -5.84
C HIS A 121 -3.28 2.71 -7.09
N TRP A 122 -3.21 4.04 -7.18
CA TRP A 122 -2.32 4.82 -8.07
C TRP A 122 -2.70 4.87 -9.55
N ASP A 123 -3.74 4.15 -9.95
CA ASP A 123 -4.23 4.05 -11.33
C ASP A 123 -5.25 5.13 -11.68
N LEU A 124 -4.95 6.42 -11.39
CA LEU A 124 -5.80 7.55 -11.76
C LEU A 124 -6.14 7.50 -13.26
N PRO A 125 -7.42 7.61 -13.66
CA PRO A 125 -7.80 7.75 -15.07
C PRO A 125 -7.04 8.90 -15.74
N GLN A 126 -6.38 8.63 -16.88
CA GLN A 126 -5.51 9.61 -17.56
C GLN A 126 -6.27 10.90 -17.91
N THR A 127 -7.57 10.80 -18.21
CA THR A 127 -8.43 11.95 -18.51
C THR A 127 -8.59 12.92 -17.33
N LEU A 128 -8.42 12.45 -16.09
CA LEU A 128 -8.36 13.33 -14.91
C LEU A 128 -6.98 13.97 -14.79
N GLU A 129 -5.91 13.22 -15.05
CA GLU A 129 -4.54 13.76 -15.09
C GLU A 129 -4.38 14.85 -16.15
N ASP A 130 -4.97 14.68 -17.33
CA ASP A 130 -4.98 15.68 -18.40
C ASP A 130 -5.64 17.01 -17.98
N ARG A 131 -6.44 17.00 -16.91
CA ARG A 131 -7.09 18.17 -16.30
C ARG A 131 -6.41 18.65 -15.02
N GLY A 132 -5.18 18.19 -14.76
CA GLY A 132 -4.37 18.54 -13.59
C GLY A 132 -4.37 17.51 -12.47
N GLY A 133 -4.99 16.34 -12.68
CA GLY A 133 -4.89 15.19 -11.78
C GLY A 133 -5.26 15.52 -10.35
N TRP A 134 -4.50 15.00 -9.39
CA TRP A 134 -4.72 15.28 -7.97
C TRP A 134 -4.41 16.71 -7.55
N ALA A 135 -3.71 17.51 -8.37
CA ALA A 135 -3.54 18.93 -8.09
C ALA A 135 -4.84 19.71 -8.34
N ASN A 136 -5.70 19.21 -9.22
CA ASN A 136 -7.03 19.75 -9.43
C ASN A 136 -8.01 19.23 -8.36
N ARG A 137 -8.65 20.15 -7.63
CA ARG A 137 -9.64 19.81 -6.59
C ARG A 137 -10.87 19.09 -7.13
N ASP A 138 -11.21 19.23 -8.41
CA ASP A 138 -12.34 18.51 -9.00
C ASP A 138 -12.13 16.99 -8.96
N THR A 139 -10.88 16.52 -8.94
CA THR A 139 -10.53 15.11 -8.78
C THR A 139 -10.97 14.54 -7.43
N ILE A 140 -11.05 15.38 -6.39
CA ILE A 140 -11.61 15.00 -5.08
C ILE A 140 -13.08 14.59 -5.25
N GLY A 141 -13.86 15.41 -5.97
CA GLY A 141 -15.28 15.11 -6.25
C GLY A 141 -15.44 13.86 -7.11
N ALA A 142 -14.59 13.69 -8.12
CA ALA A 142 -14.57 12.51 -8.97
C ALA A 142 -14.30 11.23 -8.14
N PHE A 143 -13.32 11.26 -7.23
CA PHE A 143 -12.99 10.13 -6.38
C PHE A 143 -14.15 9.75 -5.44
N VAL A 144 -14.83 10.74 -4.86
CA VAL A 144 -15.98 10.50 -3.98
C VAL A 144 -17.15 9.88 -4.75
N ALA A 145 -17.43 10.37 -5.96
CA ALA A 145 -18.48 9.80 -6.81
C ALA A 145 -18.15 8.36 -7.24
N TYR A 146 -16.90 8.10 -7.59
CA TYR A 146 -16.40 6.74 -7.85
C TYR A 146 -16.57 5.83 -6.63
N SER A 147 -16.11 6.29 -5.46
CA SER A 147 -16.22 5.55 -4.20
C SER A 147 -17.67 5.21 -3.86
N GLU A 148 -18.61 6.15 -4.05
CA GLU A 148 -20.04 5.90 -3.82
C GLU A 148 -20.60 4.77 -4.69
N VAL A 149 -20.23 4.68 -5.97
CA VAL A 149 -20.67 3.59 -6.85
C VAL A 149 -20.16 2.25 -6.32
N ILE A 150 -18.88 2.17 -5.97
CA ILE A 150 -18.27 0.95 -5.44
C ILE A 150 -18.89 0.54 -4.11
N PHE A 151 -19.08 1.48 -3.19
CA PHE A 151 -19.73 1.21 -1.91
C PHE A 151 -21.13 0.64 -2.08
N ARG A 152 -21.93 1.20 -2.99
CA ARG A 152 -23.29 0.70 -3.26
C ARG A 152 -23.27 -0.68 -3.91
N GLU A 153 -22.39 -0.90 -4.88
CA GLU A 153 -22.31 -2.16 -5.62
C GLU A 153 -21.92 -3.35 -4.73
N PHE A 154 -20.97 -3.15 -3.81
CA PHE A 154 -20.47 -4.21 -2.95
C PHE A 154 -20.95 -4.13 -1.49
N ALA A 155 -21.99 -3.32 -1.23
CA ALA A 155 -22.62 -3.23 0.07
C ALA A 155 -23.03 -4.63 0.58
N GLY A 156 -22.63 -4.96 1.80
CA GLY A 156 -22.91 -6.26 2.42
C GLY A 156 -22.04 -7.43 1.95
N ARG A 157 -21.26 -7.28 0.87
CA ARG A 157 -20.31 -8.30 0.38
C ARG A 157 -18.87 -8.01 0.81
N ILE A 158 -18.50 -6.73 0.94
CA ILE A 158 -17.17 -6.31 1.40
C ILE A 158 -17.30 -5.61 2.74
N LYS A 159 -16.55 -6.07 3.75
CA LYS A 159 -16.58 -5.48 5.10
C LYS A 159 -15.35 -4.63 5.43
N TYR A 160 -14.27 -4.70 4.67
CA TYR A 160 -13.06 -3.93 4.92
C TYR A 160 -12.70 -3.07 3.72
N TRP A 161 -12.56 -1.77 3.96
CA TRP A 161 -12.40 -0.76 2.93
C TRP A 161 -11.18 0.12 3.22
N ILE A 162 -10.32 0.31 2.23
CA ILE A 162 -9.18 1.22 2.27
C ILE A 162 -9.41 2.27 1.21
N THR A 163 -9.44 3.55 1.56
CA THR A 163 -9.67 4.59 0.55
C THR A 163 -8.47 4.73 -0.37
N ILE A 164 -7.27 4.89 0.19
CA ILE A 164 -6.06 5.29 -0.53
C ILE A 164 -4.90 4.46 0.00
N ASN A 165 -4.18 3.81 -0.90
CA ASN A 165 -2.90 3.17 -0.60
C ASN A 165 -1.75 4.17 -0.75
N GLU A 166 -0.88 4.25 0.26
CA GLU A 166 0.39 4.97 0.25
C GLU A 166 0.30 6.39 -0.33
N PRO A 167 -0.41 7.31 0.35
CA PRO A 167 -0.54 8.69 -0.11
C PRO A 167 0.83 9.37 -0.27
N TRP A 168 1.86 8.95 0.47
CA TRP A 168 3.24 9.43 0.27
C TRP A 168 3.80 9.05 -1.11
N CYS A 169 3.58 7.83 -1.57
CA CYS A 169 4.01 7.38 -2.89
C CYS A 169 3.28 8.17 -3.99
N ILE A 170 1.96 8.35 -3.84
CA ILE A 170 1.15 9.13 -4.79
C ILE A 170 1.58 10.59 -4.83
N SER A 171 1.94 11.20 -3.69
CA SER A 171 2.34 12.60 -3.65
C SER A 171 3.81 12.79 -3.94
N PHE A 172 4.71 12.34 -3.07
CA PHE A 172 6.12 12.70 -3.10
C PHE A 172 6.94 11.84 -4.08
N LEU A 173 6.76 10.52 -4.07
CA LEU A 173 7.50 9.65 -5.00
C LEU A 173 7.14 9.94 -6.46
N SER A 174 5.86 10.23 -6.70
CA SER A 174 5.31 10.46 -8.04
C SER A 174 5.43 11.89 -8.53
N ASN A 175 5.28 12.89 -7.66
CA ASN A 175 5.22 14.30 -8.06
C ASN A 175 6.37 15.18 -7.60
N TYR A 176 7.21 14.71 -6.66
CA TYR A 176 8.44 15.41 -6.27
C TYR A 176 9.69 14.69 -6.81
N MET A 177 9.77 13.37 -6.66
CA MET A 177 10.92 12.59 -7.13
C MET A 177 10.78 12.19 -8.60
N GLY A 178 9.54 12.10 -9.10
CA GLY A 178 9.22 11.73 -10.48
C GLY A 178 9.58 10.31 -10.84
N ILE A 179 9.64 9.42 -9.84
CA ILE A 179 9.97 7.99 -9.99
C ILE A 179 8.75 7.20 -10.46
N HIS A 180 7.56 7.57 -9.97
CA HIS A 180 6.27 6.95 -10.33
C HIS A 180 5.40 7.89 -11.16
N ALA A 181 4.37 7.33 -11.79
CA ALA A 181 3.37 8.09 -12.55
C ALA A 181 2.69 9.16 -11.67
N PRO A 182 2.49 10.40 -12.13
CA PRO A 182 2.70 10.90 -13.50
C PRO A 182 4.15 11.32 -13.81
N GLY A 183 5.06 11.32 -12.83
CA GLY A 183 6.48 11.56 -13.05
C GLY A 183 6.90 13.03 -12.98
N ASN A 184 6.17 13.84 -12.23
CA ASN A 184 6.49 15.26 -11.99
C ASN A 184 7.67 15.41 -11.01
N ARG A 185 8.31 16.59 -11.01
CA ARG A 185 9.45 16.92 -10.14
C ARG A 185 9.28 18.29 -9.48
N ASP A 186 8.26 18.41 -8.64
CA ASP A 186 7.86 19.65 -7.98
C ASP A 186 7.40 19.36 -6.54
N LEU A 187 8.10 19.93 -5.56
CA LEU A 187 7.80 19.76 -4.14
C LEU A 187 6.49 20.45 -3.72
N GLN A 188 6.21 21.64 -4.28
CA GLN A 188 4.98 22.37 -3.99
C GLN A 188 3.77 21.58 -4.52
N LEU A 189 3.89 21.02 -5.71
CA LEU A 189 2.89 20.14 -6.30
C LEU A 189 2.63 18.91 -5.41
N ALA A 190 3.69 18.23 -4.97
CA ALA A 190 3.57 17.06 -4.10
C ALA A 190 2.90 17.41 -2.75
N VAL A 191 3.25 18.54 -2.13
CA VAL A 191 2.58 19.01 -0.90
C VAL A 191 1.09 19.29 -1.14
N THR A 192 0.74 19.97 -2.24
CA THR A 192 -0.67 20.21 -2.62
C THR A 192 -1.44 18.91 -2.85
N ILE A 193 -0.87 17.97 -3.60
CA ILE A 193 -1.49 16.66 -3.88
C ILE A 193 -1.68 15.87 -2.58
N SER A 194 -0.69 15.86 -1.68
CA SER A 194 -0.80 15.17 -0.39
C SER A 194 -2.03 15.64 0.41
N HIS A 195 -2.36 16.93 0.32
CA HIS A 195 -3.53 17.50 0.99
C HIS A 195 -4.85 17.13 0.31
N HIS A 196 -4.91 17.21 -1.03
CA HIS A 196 -6.11 16.83 -1.78
C HIS A 196 -6.47 15.34 -1.61
N LEU A 197 -5.47 14.46 -1.53
CA LEU A 197 -5.69 13.04 -1.23
C LEU A 197 -6.36 12.86 0.14
N LEU A 198 -5.92 13.60 1.17
CA LEU A 198 -6.52 13.50 2.50
C LEU A 198 -7.96 14.05 2.54
N ILE A 199 -8.26 15.12 1.79
CA ILE A 199 -9.64 15.61 1.65
C ILE A 199 -10.50 14.53 0.97
N ALA A 200 -9.99 13.91 -0.09
CA ALA A 200 -10.68 12.85 -0.83
C ALA A 200 -10.94 11.62 0.05
N HIS A 201 -9.95 11.21 0.86
CA HIS A 201 -10.11 10.19 1.89
C HIS A 201 -11.27 10.53 2.84
N GLY A 202 -11.20 11.67 3.52
CA GLY A 202 -12.17 12.03 4.55
C GLY A 202 -13.59 12.20 3.99
N ARG A 203 -13.74 12.76 2.78
CA ARG A 203 -15.04 12.84 2.10
C ARG A 203 -15.58 11.47 1.66
N ALA A 204 -14.72 10.54 1.24
CA ALA A 204 -15.14 9.17 0.95
C ALA A 204 -15.61 8.43 2.21
N VAL A 205 -14.91 8.60 3.34
CA VAL A 205 -15.35 8.06 4.65
C VAL A 205 -16.69 8.67 5.08
N LYS A 206 -16.85 9.99 4.94
CA LYS A 206 -18.14 10.64 5.21
C LYS A 206 -19.26 10.05 4.36
N ARG A 207 -19.03 9.89 3.05
CA ARG A 207 -20.01 9.30 2.12
C ARG A 207 -20.33 7.85 2.49
N PHE A 208 -19.34 7.04 2.86
CA PHE A 208 -19.54 5.68 3.38
C PHE A 208 -20.51 5.64 4.56
N ARG A 209 -20.38 6.57 5.52
CA ARG A 209 -21.31 6.68 6.67
C ARG A 209 -22.69 7.18 6.27
N GLU A 210 -22.79 8.20 5.42
CA GLU A 210 -24.07 8.75 4.94
C GLU A 210 -24.92 7.71 4.22
N LEU A 211 -24.26 6.79 3.51
CA LEU A 211 -24.90 5.68 2.81
C LEU A 211 -25.32 4.52 3.73
N GLY A 212 -24.90 4.52 5.00
CA GLY A 212 -25.19 3.44 5.94
C GLY A 212 -24.51 2.11 5.57
N ILE A 213 -23.36 2.16 4.89
CA ILE A 213 -22.64 0.95 4.49
C ILE A 213 -22.12 0.25 5.74
N SER A 214 -22.43 -1.05 5.87
CA SER A 214 -21.88 -1.89 6.91
C SER A 214 -20.41 -2.23 6.62
N GLY A 215 -19.58 -2.23 7.66
CA GLY A 215 -18.17 -2.58 7.55
C GLY A 215 -17.27 -1.53 8.17
N GLN A 216 -15.98 -1.71 7.97
CA GLN A 216 -14.90 -0.88 8.47
C GLN A 216 -14.21 -0.18 7.30
N ILE A 217 -13.91 1.10 7.46
CA ILE A 217 -13.19 1.91 6.47
C ILE A 217 -12.00 2.63 7.11
N GLY A 218 -10.88 2.63 6.39
CA GLY A 218 -9.62 3.23 6.80
C GLY A 218 -8.79 3.75 5.62
N ILE A 219 -7.52 4.06 5.91
CA ILE A 219 -6.48 4.46 4.95
C ILE A 219 -5.23 3.61 5.21
N ALA A 220 -4.41 3.36 4.18
CA ALA A 220 -3.21 2.53 4.30
C ALA A 220 -1.94 3.30 3.88
N PRO A 221 -1.35 4.13 4.76
CA PRO A 221 -0.07 4.76 4.49
C PRO A 221 1.12 3.79 4.61
N ASN A 222 2.16 4.08 3.82
CA ASN A 222 3.48 3.49 3.99
C ASN A 222 4.25 4.20 5.08
N MET A 223 4.92 3.39 5.89
CA MET A 223 5.64 3.84 7.07
C MET A 223 7.06 3.29 7.07
N THR A 224 7.93 4.05 7.70
CA THR A 224 9.32 3.68 7.95
C THR A 224 9.66 4.02 9.39
N TRP A 225 10.77 3.48 9.88
CA TRP A 225 11.36 3.88 11.15
C TRP A 225 12.82 4.23 10.98
N LEU A 226 13.22 5.38 11.50
CA LEU A 226 14.58 5.89 11.41
C LEU A 226 15.16 6.07 12.82
N GLU A 227 16.22 5.34 13.12
CA GLU A 227 16.96 5.47 14.37
C GLU A 227 18.08 6.52 14.24
N PRO A 228 18.24 7.43 15.22
CA PRO A 228 19.35 8.36 15.19
C PRO A 228 20.68 7.64 15.49
N TYR A 229 21.68 7.88 14.64
CA TYR A 229 23.03 7.31 14.79
C TYR A 229 23.71 7.71 16.11
N SER A 230 23.38 8.88 16.65
CA SER A 230 23.93 9.38 17.91
C SER A 230 22.91 10.15 18.72
N ASN A 231 23.24 10.45 19.98
CA ASN A 231 22.40 11.25 20.88
C ASN A 231 22.42 12.77 20.57
N ARG A 232 23.04 13.20 19.45
CA ARG A 232 22.98 14.60 19.03
C ARG A 232 21.55 14.97 18.66
N LYS A 233 21.11 16.14 19.11
CA LYS A 233 19.78 16.66 18.79
C LYS A 233 19.53 16.73 17.28
N GLU A 234 20.55 17.09 16.50
CA GLU A 234 20.46 17.20 15.04
C GLU A 234 20.13 15.86 14.38
N ASP A 235 20.76 14.76 14.83
CA ASP A 235 20.51 13.41 14.30
C ASP A 235 19.08 12.95 14.63
N ALA A 236 18.63 13.20 15.87
CA ALA A 236 17.26 12.91 16.30
C ALA A 236 16.22 13.73 15.52
N ASP A 237 16.47 15.02 15.32
CA ASP A 237 15.57 15.91 14.57
C ASP A 237 15.53 15.52 13.08
N ALA A 238 16.64 15.10 12.48
CA ALA A 238 16.69 14.61 11.10
C ALA A 238 15.87 13.32 10.91
N CYS A 239 16.06 12.33 11.79
CA CYS A 239 15.27 11.09 11.77
C CYS A 239 13.79 11.37 12.00
N ARG A 240 13.46 12.29 12.94
CA ARG A 240 12.09 12.71 13.20
C ARG A 240 11.41 13.32 11.96
N ARG A 241 12.11 14.15 11.19
CA ARG A 241 11.58 14.69 9.93
C ARG A 241 11.27 13.58 8.92
N GLY A 242 12.17 12.60 8.78
CA GLY A 242 11.96 11.44 7.92
C GLY A 242 10.75 10.60 8.35
N ILE A 243 10.65 10.24 9.65
CA ILE A 243 9.49 9.51 10.17
C ILE A 243 8.19 10.30 9.94
N ALA A 244 8.20 11.59 10.25
CA ALA A 244 7.02 12.44 10.10
C ALA A 244 6.59 12.63 8.65
N PHE A 245 7.52 12.57 7.71
CA PHE A 245 7.23 12.66 6.29
C PHE A 245 6.39 11.49 5.77
N PHE A 246 6.66 10.27 6.23
CA PHE A 246 5.90 9.07 5.86
C PHE A 246 4.65 8.87 6.72
N LEU A 247 4.74 9.20 8.02
CA LEU A 247 3.71 8.86 9.00
C LEU A 247 2.90 10.09 9.42
N GLU A 248 3.51 11.03 10.14
CA GLU A 248 2.77 12.11 10.81
C GLU A 248 2.09 13.08 9.84
N TRP A 249 2.69 13.31 8.66
CA TRP A 249 2.15 14.19 7.62
C TRP A 249 0.78 13.72 7.12
N PHE A 250 0.52 12.42 7.15
CA PHE A 250 -0.75 11.82 6.72
C PHE A 250 -1.64 11.43 7.91
N MET A 251 -1.06 10.96 9.01
CA MET A 251 -1.79 10.47 10.16
C MET A 251 -2.26 11.58 11.11
N ASP A 252 -1.47 12.65 11.33
CA ASP A 252 -1.90 13.74 12.22
C ASP A 252 -3.14 14.47 11.66
N PRO A 253 -3.24 14.80 10.36
CA PRO A 253 -4.48 15.39 9.83
C PRO A 253 -5.70 14.48 10.01
N VAL A 254 -5.55 13.18 9.74
CA VAL A 254 -6.66 12.22 9.78
C VAL A 254 -7.11 11.94 11.21
N LEU A 255 -6.18 11.74 12.15
CA LEU A 255 -6.49 11.31 13.52
C LEU A 255 -6.53 12.46 14.53
N LEU A 256 -5.88 13.59 14.27
CA LEU A 256 -5.78 14.73 15.19
C LEU A 256 -6.31 16.05 14.60
N GLY A 257 -6.71 16.07 13.32
CA GLY A 257 -7.29 17.24 12.66
C GLY A 257 -6.32 18.39 12.41
N LYS A 258 -5.01 18.13 12.40
CA LYS A 258 -3.97 19.15 12.14
C LYS A 258 -2.72 18.52 11.55
N TYR A 259 -2.01 19.26 10.70
CA TYR A 259 -0.67 18.87 10.27
C TYR A 259 0.36 19.07 11.40
N PRO A 260 1.47 18.31 11.39
CA PRO A 260 2.56 18.53 12.33
C PRO A 260 3.24 19.88 12.04
N GLN A 261 3.15 20.82 13.00
CA GLN A 261 3.61 22.20 12.81
C GLN A 261 5.08 22.28 12.37
N PHE A 262 5.96 21.47 12.95
CA PHE A 262 7.38 21.49 12.60
C PHE A 262 7.64 21.06 11.14
N MET A 263 6.78 20.24 10.54
CA MET A 263 6.89 19.89 9.12
C MET A 263 6.35 21.01 8.22
N LEU A 264 5.28 21.72 8.65
CA LEU A 264 4.82 22.93 7.96
C LEU A 264 5.93 23.99 7.92
N ASP A 265 6.57 24.23 9.07
CA ASP A 265 7.70 25.16 9.19
C ASP A 265 8.89 24.69 8.34
N TRP A 266 9.16 23.37 8.31
CA TRP A 266 10.22 22.80 7.49
C TRP A 266 9.98 23.03 5.99
N PHE A 267 8.79 22.70 5.49
CA PHE A 267 8.45 22.94 4.09
C PHE A 267 8.50 24.43 3.74
N ALA A 268 8.05 25.31 4.64
CA ALA A 268 8.15 26.76 4.46
C ALA A 268 9.61 27.21 4.34
N SER A 269 10.52 26.63 5.13
CA SER A 269 11.96 26.91 5.02
C SER A 269 12.57 26.42 3.69
N LYS A 270 11.96 25.41 3.05
CA LYS A 270 12.30 24.93 1.71
C LYS A 270 11.50 25.65 0.60
N GLY A 271 10.81 26.75 0.93
CA GLY A 271 10.10 27.61 -0.03
C GLY A 271 8.72 27.09 -0.46
N VAL A 272 8.15 26.12 0.27
CA VAL A 272 6.87 25.47 -0.04
C VAL A 272 5.86 25.76 1.06
N SER A 273 4.63 26.08 0.69
CA SER A 273 3.56 26.32 1.65
C SER A 273 2.34 25.49 1.33
N LEU A 274 1.63 25.02 2.35
CA LEU A 274 0.40 24.27 2.16
C LEU A 274 -0.80 25.23 2.26
N GLU A 275 -1.57 25.35 1.17
CA GLU A 275 -2.83 26.08 1.17
C GLU A 275 -3.95 25.20 1.73
N ILE A 276 -4.36 25.47 2.97
CA ILE A 276 -5.50 24.82 3.62
C ILE A 276 -6.68 25.79 3.55
N LYS A 277 -7.74 25.41 2.82
CA LYS A 277 -8.98 26.19 2.72
C LYS A 277 -9.89 25.90 3.89
N GLU A 278 -10.82 26.83 4.13
CA GLU A 278 -11.85 26.65 5.15
C GLU A 278 -12.63 25.36 4.90
N GLY A 279 -12.77 24.54 5.95
CA GLY A 279 -13.48 23.26 5.91
C GLY A 279 -12.62 22.04 5.54
N ASP A 280 -11.44 22.21 4.94
CA ASP A 280 -10.63 21.06 4.49
C ASP A 280 -10.24 20.15 5.66
N MET A 281 -9.75 20.72 6.76
CA MET A 281 -9.36 19.92 7.93
C MET A 281 -10.54 19.21 8.60
N LYS A 282 -11.75 19.77 8.48
CA LYS A 282 -12.98 19.13 8.96
C LYS A 282 -13.37 17.95 8.06
N ASP A 283 -13.17 18.07 6.75
CA ASP A 283 -13.37 16.97 5.82
C ASP A 283 -12.34 15.86 6.06
N ILE A 284 -11.06 16.21 6.25
CA ILE A 284 -9.95 15.26 6.48
C ILE A 284 -10.15 14.49 7.80
N HIS A 285 -10.47 15.20 8.88
CA HIS A 285 -10.62 14.62 10.22
C HIS A 285 -12.00 14.00 10.42
N TYR A 286 -12.34 13.03 9.56
CA TYR A 286 -13.57 12.26 9.67
C TYR A 286 -13.28 10.89 10.31
N PRO A 287 -14.06 10.43 11.31
CA PRO A 287 -13.75 9.19 12.04
C PRO A 287 -13.65 7.93 11.15
N ILE A 288 -12.50 7.26 11.22
CA ILE A 288 -12.19 5.98 10.58
C ILE A 288 -12.24 4.83 11.59
N ASP A 289 -12.35 3.60 11.10
CA ASP A 289 -12.48 2.41 11.95
C ASP A 289 -11.14 1.73 12.25
N TYR A 290 -10.19 1.83 11.32
CA TYR A 290 -8.86 1.23 11.43
C TYR A 290 -7.83 1.94 10.54
N VAL A 291 -6.55 1.62 10.74
CA VAL A 291 -5.44 2.09 9.91
C VAL A 291 -4.74 0.90 9.28
N GLY A 292 -4.54 0.95 7.96
CA GLY A 292 -3.66 0.03 7.25
C GLY A 292 -2.20 0.44 7.43
N ILE A 293 -1.32 -0.53 7.64
CA ILE A 293 0.13 -0.31 7.77
C ILE A 293 0.86 -1.03 6.65
N ASN A 294 1.57 -0.28 5.82
CA ASN A 294 2.55 -0.84 4.88
C ASN A 294 3.95 -0.60 5.45
N TYR A 295 4.67 -1.67 5.80
CA TYR A 295 6.02 -1.60 6.33
C TYR A 295 6.94 -2.58 5.62
N TYR A 296 8.12 -2.10 5.24
CA TYR A 296 9.13 -2.91 4.54
C TYR A 296 10.52 -2.76 5.12
N THR A 297 10.88 -1.55 5.52
CA THR A 297 12.25 -1.17 5.85
C THR A 297 12.28 -0.04 6.87
N GLY A 298 13.46 0.13 7.44
CA GLY A 298 13.87 1.23 8.30
C GLY A 298 15.39 1.27 8.29
N ASN A 299 15.98 2.28 8.92
CA ASN A 299 17.43 2.37 8.98
C ASN A 299 17.93 3.22 10.15
N VAL A 300 19.24 3.24 10.34
CA VAL A 300 19.93 4.22 11.16
C VAL A 300 20.39 5.37 10.27
N GLY A 301 20.17 6.60 10.71
CA GLY A 301 20.64 7.77 9.98
C GLY A 301 21.12 8.89 10.87
N ARG A 302 21.69 9.91 10.24
CA ARG A 302 22.25 11.07 10.95
C ARG A 302 21.99 12.34 10.18
N TYR A 303 22.13 13.46 10.87
CA TYR A 303 22.09 14.76 10.24
C TYR A 303 23.30 14.93 9.32
N LYS A 304 23.02 15.39 8.10
CA LYS A 304 23.99 15.91 7.17
C LYS A 304 23.39 17.08 6.44
N GLN A 305 23.99 18.24 6.66
CA GLN A 305 23.56 19.49 6.04
C GLN A 305 23.45 19.33 4.52
N ASP A 306 22.37 19.84 3.94
CA ASP A 306 22.10 19.88 2.50
C ASP A 306 21.96 18.48 1.84
N GLU A 307 21.89 17.40 2.61
CA GLU A 307 21.58 16.06 2.09
C GLU A 307 20.07 15.87 1.95
N GLY A 308 19.60 15.88 0.71
CA GLY A 308 18.19 15.68 0.37
C GLY A 308 17.27 16.73 0.98
N LEU A 309 15.98 16.37 1.14
CA LEU A 309 14.96 17.29 1.63
C LEU A 309 15.06 17.55 3.15
N PHE A 310 15.64 16.61 3.91
CA PHE A 310 15.58 16.60 5.37
C PHE A 310 16.92 16.73 6.07
N ASP A 311 17.98 17.06 5.34
CA ASP A 311 19.36 17.14 5.85
C ASP A 311 19.72 15.84 6.60
N TYR A 312 19.44 14.71 5.94
CA TYR A 312 19.50 13.36 6.49
C TYR A 312 20.30 12.48 5.55
N GLU A 313 21.25 11.72 6.10
CA GLU A 313 21.87 10.62 5.38
C GLU A 313 21.71 9.30 6.13
N ASP A 314 21.52 8.24 5.35
CA ASP A 314 21.60 6.87 5.85
C ASP A 314 23.02 6.53 6.29
N VAL A 315 23.14 5.87 7.43
CA VAL A 315 24.40 5.29 7.88
C VAL A 315 24.40 3.81 7.53
N ASP A 316 25.44 3.36 6.82
CA ASP A 316 25.63 1.93 6.58
C ASP A 316 26.06 1.25 7.89
N THR A 317 25.11 0.55 8.50
CA THR A 317 25.29 -0.24 9.71
C THR A 317 25.64 -1.70 9.42
N GLY A 318 25.80 -2.07 8.14
CA GLY A 318 26.02 -3.45 7.72
C GLY A 318 24.77 -4.33 7.78
N TYR A 319 23.57 -3.74 7.85
CA TYR A 319 22.33 -4.50 7.76
C TYR A 319 22.22 -5.20 6.40
N ALA A 320 21.75 -6.44 6.42
CA ALA A 320 21.43 -7.17 5.20
C ALA A 320 20.35 -6.42 4.42
N LYS A 321 20.38 -6.56 3.09
CA LYS A 321 19.43 -5.93 2.19
C LYS A 321 18.68 -6.95 1.35
N THR A 322 17.50 -6.57 0.91
CA THR A 322 16.72 -7.32 -0.10
C THR A 322 17.32 -7.13 -1.50
N ASP A 323 16.83 -7.86 -2.50
CA ASP A 323 17.28 -7.69 -3.89
C ASP A 323 16.82 -6.33 -4.48
N LEU A 324 16.02 -5.53 -3.74
CA LEU A 324 15.64 -4.14 -4.04
C LEU A 324 16.52 -3.11 -3.30
N ASP A 325 17.61 -3.55 -2.68
CA ASP A 325 18.56 -2.74 -1.89
C ASP A 325 17.94 -2.08 -0.63
N TRP A 326 16.78 -2.57 -0.17
CA TRP A 326 16.18 -2.12 1.09
C TRP A 326 16.76 -2.88 2.28
N PHE A 327 17.14 -2.14 3.33
CA PHE A 327 17.60 -2.72 4.59
C PHE A 327 16.53 -3.62 5.23
N ILE A 328 16.97 -4.74 5.80
CA ILE A 328 16.14 -5.63 6.58
C ILE A 328 16.20 -5.18 8.03
N TYR A 329 15.17 -4.43 8.45
CA TYR A 329 15.13 -3.83 9.79
C TYR A 329 13.81 -4.17 10.52
N PRO A 330 13.70 -5.38 11.09
CA PRO A 330 12.47 -5.82 11.74
C PRO A 330 12.14 -5.04 13.01
N ASP A 331 13.13 -4.58 13.79
CA ASP A 331 12.89 -3.81 15.03
C ASP A 331 12.16 -2.49 14.76
N GLY A 332 12.40 -1.87 13.61
CA GLY A 332 11.66 -0.68 13.19
C GLY A 332 10.16 -0.94 13.04
N PHE A 333 9.76 -2.17 12.73
CA PHE A 333 8.35 -2.56 12.64
C PHE A 333 7.68 -2.52 14.01
N TYR A 334 8.36 -3.05 15.03
CA TYR A 334 7.89 -2.96 16.41
C TYR A 334 7.83 -1.50 16.89
N ASN A 335 8.87 -0.73 16.61
CA ASN A 335 8.99 0.66 17.07
C ASN A 335 7.90 1.54 16.46
N VAL A 336 7.67 1.46 15.15
CA VAL A 336 6.66 2.29 14.48
C VAL A 336 5.23 1.96 14.94
N LEU A 337 4.91 0.69 15.16
CA LEU A 337 3.57 0.29 15.63
C LEU A 337 3.32 0.70 17.09
N CYS A 338 4.33 0.59 17.95
CA CYS A 338 4.25 1.10 19.31
C CYS A 338 4.13 2.63 19.32
N TYR A 339 4.87 3.33 18.46
CA TYR A 339 4.80 4.79 18.32
C TYR A 339 3.40 5.26 17.94
N ILE A 340 2.76 4.61 16.96
CA ILE A 340 1.37 4.91 16.54
C ILE A 340 0.42 4.74 17.72
N THR A 341 0.51 3.61 18.43
CA THR A 341 -0.36 3.31 19.58
C THR A 341 -0.19 4.34 20.70
N GLN A 342 1.04 4.76 20.97
CA GLN A 342 1.34 5.79 21.97
C GLN A 342 0.84 7.18 21.56
N LYS A 343 0.98 7.55 20.28
CA LYS A 343 0.64 8.89 19.79
C LYS A 343 -0.86 9.08 19.55
N TYR A 344 -1.53 8.07 18.98
CA TYR A 344 -2.93 8.19 18.53
C TYR A 344 -3.92 7.36 19.36
N GLY A 345 -3.43 6.63 20.36
CA GLY A 345 -4.23 5.70 21.14
C GLY A 345 -4.38 4.34 20.45
N ASN A 346 -5.16 3.45 21.08
CA ASN A 346 -5.26 2.05 20.69
C ASN A 346 -6.22 1.80 19.50
N ILE A 347 -6.03 2.56 18.41
CA ILE A 347 -6.77 2.39 17.15
C ILE A 347 -6.46 1.01 16.53
N PRO A 348 -7.44 0.27 15.98
CA PRO A 348 -7.18 -0.98 15.29
C PRO A 348 -6.23 -0.80 14.10
N LEU A 349 -5.22 -1.66 14.00
CA LEU A 349 -4.24 -1.67 12.92
C LEU A 349 -4.33 -2.96 12.12
N LEU A 350 -4.37 -2.87 10.80
CA LEU A 350 -4.22 -4.01 9.91
C LEU A 350 -2.87 -3.87 9.20
N ILE A 351 -1.98 -4.86 9.29
CA ILE A 351 -0.79 -4.83 8.44
C ILE A 351 -1.24 -5.15 7.03
N THR A 352 -1.35 -4.12 6.21
CA THR A 352 -1.93 -4.20 4.88
C THR A 352 -0.90 -4.61 3.84
N GLU A 353 0.39 -4.36 4.10
CA GLU A 353 1.53 -4.84 3.32
C GLU A 353 2.77 -5.03 4.21
N ASN A 354 3.43 -6.17 4.03
CA ASN A 354 4.80 -6.40 4.47
C ASN A 354 5.37 -7.59 3.68
N GLY A 355 6.61 -7.49 3.22
CA GLY A 355 7.23 -8.56 2.44
C GLY A 355 8.62 -8.19 1.95
N ALA A 356 9.22 -9.05 1.12
CA ALA A 356 10.59 -8.83 0.65
C ALA A 356 10.77 -9.20 -0.82
N CYS A 357 11.51 -8.33 -1.52
CA CYS A 357 12.00 -8.58 -2.86
C CYS A 357 13.13 -9.61 -2.81
N TYR A 358 12.88 -10.80 -3.34
CA TYR A 358 13.90 -11.81 -3.59
C TYR A 358 13.60 -12.50 -4.92
N ASN A 359 14.59 -12.45 -5.81
CA ASN A 359 14.47 -12.83 -7.21
C ASN A 359 14.83 -14.30 -7.45
N ASP A 360 14.58 -15.16 -6.45
CA ASP A 360 14.80 -16.60 -6.58
C ASP A 360 13.87 -17.15 -7.69
N GLU A 361 14.45 -17.88 -8.65
CA GLU A 361 13.77 -18.41 -9.83
C GLU A 361 13.40 -19.90 -9.65
N VAL A 362 12.70 -20.47 -10.64
CA VAL A 362 12.33 -21.88 -10.64
C VAL A 362 13.54 -22.75 -10.98
N GLU A 363 13.90 -23.66 -10.08
CA GLU A 363 14.92 -24.69 -10.24
C GLU A 363 14.29 -26.06 -9.99
N GLU A 364 14.38 -26.96 -10.97
CA GLU A 364 13.80 -28.32 -10.88
C GLU A 364 12.29 -28.35 -10.50
N GLY A 365 11.53 -27.32 -10.90
CA GLY A 365 10.09 -27.19 -10.61
C GLY A 365 9.76 -26.60 -9.24
N HIS A 366 10.76 -26.11 -8.50
CA HIS A 366 10.61 -25.51 -7.18
C HIS A 366 11.27 -24.13 -7.12
N VAL A 367 10.86 -23.28 -6.16
CA VAL A 367 11.51 -21.99 -5.89
C VAL A 367 11.94 -21.98 -4.43
N THR A 368 13.25 -22.01 -4.21
CA THR A 368 13.86 -22.10 -2.87
C THR A 368 14.18 -20.72 -2.30
N ASP A 369 13.14 -19.98 -1.90
CA ASP A 369 13.23 -18.59 -1.44
C ASP A 369 13.40 -18.45 0.08
N ASN A 370 14.39 -19.16 0.65
CA ASN A 370 14.62 -19.21 2.10
C ASN A 370 14.85 -17.81 2.71
N ARG A 371 15.42 -16.86 1.95
CA ARG A 371 15.61 -15.48 2.40
C ARG A 371 14.28 -14.77 2.68
N ARG A 372 13.26 -15.02 1.87
CA ARG A 372 11.89 -14.50 2.11
C ARG A 372 11.30 -15.07 3.38
N ILE A 373 11.44 -16.38 3.61
CA ILE A 373 10.98 -17.03 4.85
C ILE A 373 11.64 -16.38 6.08
N GLN A 374 12.95 -16.13 6.02
CA GLN A 374 13.65 -15.50 7.15
C GLN A 374 13.18 -14.06 7.40
N TYR A 375 12.99 -13.28 6.34
CA TYR A 375 12.42 -11.93 6.45
C TYR A 375 11.04 -11.96 7.13
N LEU A 376 10.12 -12.79 6.62
CA LEU A 376 8.75 -12.88 7.16
C LEU A 376 8.78 -13.36 8.62
N LYS A 377 9.60 -14.37 8.93
CA LYS A 377 9.78 -14.85 10.30
C LYS A 377 10.23 -13.74 11.24
N GLN A 378 11.24 -12.95 10.85
CA GLN A 378 11.74 -11.84 11.66
C GLN A 378 10.67 -10.77 11.93
N HIS A 379 9.87 -10.42 10.92
CA HIS A 379 8.83 -9.40 11.07
C HIS A 379 7.61 -9.91 11.86
N LEU A 380 7.22 -11.17 11.69
CA LEU A 380 6.14 -11.78 12.48
C LEU A 380 6.51 -11.92 13.97
N ILE A 381 7.79 -12.14 14.30
CA ILE A 381 8.25 -12.08 15.71
C ILE A 381 7.96 -10.69 16.31
N GLN A 382 8.22 -9.62 15.56
CA GLN A 382 7.99 -8.26 16.02
C GLN A 382 6.50 -7.92 16.15
N LEU A 383 5.65 -8.46 15.27
CA LEU A 383 4.19 -8.32 15.42
C LEU A 383 3.65 -9.06 16.64
N ASN A 384 4.15 -10.26 16.93
CA ASN A 384 3.83 -10.96 18.17
C ASN A 384 4.27 -10.14 19.40
N ARG A 385 5.47 -9.55 19.37
CA ARG A 385 5.93 -8.62 20.40
C ARG A 385 5.04 -7.37 20.52
N CYS A 386 4.54 -6.82 19.41
CA CYS A 386 3.58 -5.70 19.43
C CYS A 386 2.27 -6.08 20.14
N LEU A 387 1.74 -7.28 19.87
CA LEU A 387 0.56 -7.80 20.55
C LEU A 387 0.79 -7.92 22.07
N GLU A 388 1.95 -8.43 22.48
CA GLU A 388 2.34 -8.50 23.90
C GLU A 388 2.48 -7.10 24.55
N SER A 389 2.90 -6.11 23.76
CA SER A 389 2.97 -4.70 24.17
C SER A 389 1.63 -3.95 24.10
N GLY A 390 0.53 -4.63 23.76
CA GLY A 390 -0.82 -4.06 23.77
C GLY A 390 -1.23 -3.32 22.49
N VAL A 391 -0.48 -3.46 21.39
CA VAL A 391 -0.88 -2.93 20.08
C VAL A 391 -2.08 -3.71 19.55
N ASN A 392 -3.15 -3.01 19.17
CA ASN A 392 -4.36 -3.61 18.61
C ASN A 392 -4.17 -3.99 17.13
N LEU A 393 -3.72 -5.21 16.87
CA LEU A 393 -3.57 -5.74 15.51
C LEU A 393 -4.76 -6.62 15.10
N ILE A 394 -5.41 -6.25 13.98
CA ILE A 394 -6.47 -7.02 13.33
C ILE A 394 -5.91 -8.26 12.62
N GLY A 395 -4.76 -8.11 11.95
CA GLY A 395 -4.21 -9.15 11.10
C GLY A 395 -2.98 -8.74 10.31
N TYR A 396 -2.51 -9.67 9.48
CA TYR A 396 -1.33 -9.54 8.65
C TYR A 396 -1.57 -9.98 7.21
N LEU A 397 -1.31 -9.08 6.26
CA LEU A 397 -1.40 -9.32 4.82
C LEU A 397 0.00 -9.22 4.20
N THR A 398 0.54 -10.36 3.74
CA THR A 398 1.85 -10.37 3.09
C THR A 398 1.81 -9.69 1.72
N TRP A 399 2.85 -8.92 1.40
CA TRP A 399 3.14 -8.44 0.06
C TRP A 399 4.17 -9.37 -0.61
N SER A 400 3.87 -10.06 -1.70
CA SER A 400 2.60 -10.14 -2.41
C SER A 400 2.14 -11.59 -2.53
N LEU A 401 0.89 -11.82 -2.95
CA LEU A 401 0.45 -13.16 -3.35
C LEU A 401 1.27 -13.66 -4.54
N LEU A 402 1.37 -12.86 -5.59
CA LEU A 402 1.98 -13.18 -6.87
C LEU A 402 3.22 -12.29 -7.11
N ASP A 403 4.23 -12.83 -7.78
CA ASP A 403 5.17 -11.96 -8.50
C ASP A 403 4.39 -11.17 -9.54
N ASN A 404 4.69 -9.88 -9.66
CA ASN A 404 3.84 -8.94 -10.37
C ASN A 404 4.68 -7.82 -11.03
N PHE A 405 4.01 -6.86 -11.67
CA PHE A 405 4.66 -5.66 -12.20
C PHE A 405 5.03 -4.71 -11.06
N GLU A 406 6.31 -4.65 -10.68
CA GLU A 406 6.82 -3.81 -9.59
C GLU A 406 7.12 -2.39 -10.09
N TRP A 407 6.08 -1.72 -10.57
CA TRP A 407 6.10 -0.29 -10.89
C TRP A 407 7.26 0.12 -11.81
N ALA A 408 8.08 1.09 -11.40
CA ALA A 408 9.21 1.56 -12.21
C ALA A 408 10.31 0.50 -12.42
N GLU A 409 10.36 -0.55 -11.58
CA GLU A 409 11.32 -1.65 -11.71
C GLU A 409 10.87 -2.74 -12.69
N GLY A 410 9.64 -2.68 -13.18
CA GLY A 410 9.08 -3.68 -14.09
C GLY A 410 8.96 -5.06 -13.44
N TYR A 411 9.18 -6.12 -14.20
CA TYR A 411 9.01 -7.50 -13.71
C TYR A 411 10.24 -8.08 -13.01
N GLY A 412 11.34 -7.33 -12.96
CA GLY A 412 12.63 -7.81 -12.45
C GLY A 412 12.72 -7.89 -10.92
N LYS A 413 11.68 -7.49 -10.19
CA LYS A 413 11.63 -7.48 -8.71
C LYS A 413 10.47 -8.33 -8.25
N ARG A 414 10.77 -9.38 -7.49
CA ARG A 414 9.82 -10.45 -7.15
C ARG A 414 9.47 -10.44 -5.67
N PHE A 415 8.21 -10.13 -5.34
CA PHE A 415 7.68 -10.10 -3.97
C PHE A 415 6.74 -11.26 -3.64
N GLY A 416 6.29 -12.03 -4.63
CA GLY A 416 5.24 -13.03 -4.48
C GLY A 416 5.63 -14.21 -3.61
N LEU A 417 4.66 -14.75 -2.86
CA LEU A 417 4.72 -16.13 -2.37
C LEU A 417 4.59 -17.16 -3.51
N ILE A 418 4.05 -16.73 -4.64
CA ILE A 418 3.85 -17.52 -5.85
C ILE A 418 4.68 -16.87 -6.96
N HIS A 419 5.57 -17.65 -7.56
CA HIS A 419 6.32 -17.24 -8.73
C HIS A 419 5.38 -17.17 -9.93
N VAL A 420 5.58 -16.16 -10.76
CA VAL A 420 4.92 -16.03 -12.06
C VAL A 420 6.00 -15.98 -13.13
N ASP A 421 5.92 -16.93 -14.06
CA ASP A 421 6.63 -16.83 -15.33
C ASP A 421 5.83 -15.92 -16.26
N PHE A 422 6.30 -14.70 -16.49
CA PHE A 422 5.58 -13.70 -17.30
C PHE A 422 5.53 -14.02 -18.80
N GLN A 423 6.28 -15.01 -19.28
CA GLN A 423 6.18 -15.48 -20.68
C GLN A 423 5.06 -16.51 -20.85
N THR A 424 4.90 -17.41 -19.88
CA THR A 424 3.93 -18.51 -19.96
C THR A 424 2.69 -18.29 -19.09
N LEU A 425 2.74 -17.31 -18.20
CA LEU A 425 1.75 -17.00 -17.15
C LEU A 425 1.55 -18.14 -16.15
N THR A 426 2.52 -19.05 -16.06
CA THR A 426 2.51 -20.18 -15.13
C THR A 426 2.76 -19.70 -13.70
N ARG A 427 1.95 -20.20 -12.77
CA ARG A 427 2.07 -19.91 -11.32
C ARG A 427 2.75 -21.08 -10.60
N THR A 428 3.88 -20.82 -9.94
CA THR A 428 4.64 -21.82 -9.17
C THR A 428 4.72 -21.43 -7.71
N ARG A 429 4.13 -22.23 -6.81
CA ARG A 429 4.18 -22.00 -5.35
C ARG A 429 5.63 -22.08 -4.86
N LYS A 430 6.11 -21.03 -4.18
CA LYS A 430 7.47 -20.99 -3.61
C LYS A 430 7.53 -21.68 -2.25
N ASN A 431 8.72 -21.91 -1.71
CA ASN A 431 8.86 -22.47 -0.35
C ASN A 431 8.21 -21.55 0.71
N SER A 432 8.26 -20.24 0.53
CA SER A 432 7.56 -19.28 1.38
C SER A 432 6.04 -19.44 1.38
N PHE A 433 5.42 -19.86 0.27
CA PHE A 433 3.99 -20.21 0.23
C PHE A 433 3.68 -21.35 1.20
N PHE A 434 4.44 -22.45 1.12
CA PHE A 434 4.22 -23.61 1.98
C PHE A 434 4.53 -23.31 3.45
N TRP A 435 5.56 -22.51 3.72
CA TRP A 435 5.87 -22.06 5.07
C TRP A 435 4.74 -21.20 5.63
N TYR A 436 4.24 -20.21 4.88
CA TYR A 436 3.16 -19.33 5.33
C TYR A 436 1.86 -20.10 5.54
N LYS A 437 1.52 -21.06 4.66
CA LYS A 437 0.41 -22.00 4.86
C LYS A 437 0.49 -22.71 6.21
N GLU A 438 1.67 -23.18 6.58
CA GLU A 438 1.87 -23.87 7.86
C GLU A 438 1.79 -22.92 9.06
N VAL A 439 2.26 -21.67 8.91
CA VAL A 439 2.09 -20.61 9.93
C VAL A 439 0.61 -20.36 10.19
N ILE A 440 -0.18 -20.17 9.14
CA ILE A 440 -1.63 -19.93 9.23
C ILE A 440 -2.32 -21.11 9.92
N ARG A 441 -2.05 -22.33 9.45
CA ARG A 441 -2.64 -23.56 10.01
C ARG A 441 -2.36 -23.75 11.50
N LYS A 442 -1.18 -23.31 11.97
CA LYS A 442 -0.77 -23.41 13.38
C LYS A 442 -1.11 -22.18 14.22
N GLY A 443 -1.54 -21.08 13.60
CA GLY A 443 -1.66 -19.78 14.26
C GLY A 443 -0.31 -19.21 14.75
N GLY A 444 0.79 -19.53 14.06
CA GLY A 444 2.15 -19.15 14.44
C GLY A 444 3.20 -20.19 14.05
N PHE A 445 4.40 -20.12 14.64
CA PHE A 445 5.52 -21.02 14.32
C PHE A 445 6.47 -21.21 15.51
N ASP A 446 7.36 -22.20 15.40
CA ASP A 446 8.37 -22.50 16.41
C ASP A 446 9.73 -21.89 16.00
N LEU A 447 10.50 -21.44 17.00
CA LEU A 447 11.84 -20.86 16.86
C LEU A 447 12.95 -21.88 17.06
#